data_AF-A0A944EKA0-F1
#
_entry.id   AF-A0A944EKA0-F1
#
_cell.length_a   1.000
_cell.length_b   1.000
_cell.length_c   1.000
_cell.angle_alpha   90.00
_cell.angle_beta   90.00
_cell.angle_gamma   90.00
#
_symmetry.space_group_name_H-M   'P 1'
#
loop_
_entity.id
_entity.type
_entity.pdbx_description
1 polymer ?
#
loop_
_entity_poly.entity_id
_entity_poly.type
_entity_poly.pdbx_seq_one_letter_code
_entity_poly.pdbx_strand_id
1 'polypeptide(L)'
;MSPASGRAAGRALVIGAGVSGLTTALCLRRESFAVTVVAERYAPGIASAGAGAGALWQWPPAGCGRHNDSTSLDRSRKWCMVSHRTFTELSEDPNTGIRTRPAVFYFRRPVHEDARELFKMRESSRLPQFRHDPGTRIIHNYGHGGSGFTLSWGCAEEAAGLAAQLA
;
A
#
# COMPACT_ATOMS: atom_id res chain seq x y z
N MET A 1 -15.06 -26.70 -34.48
CA MET A 1 -15.64 -25.55 -33.75
C MET A 1 -14.68 -24.38 -33.90
N SER A 2 -15.00 -23.42 -34.78
CA SER A 2 -14.21 -22.20 -34.95
C SER A 2 -14.52 -21.21 -33.83
N PRO A 3 -13.53 -20.49 -33.27
CA PRO A 3 -13.80 -19.47 -32.28
C PRO A 3 -14.51 -18.30 -32.95
N ALA A 4 -15.64 -17.88 -32.37
CA ALA A 4 -16.39 -16.72 -32.83
C ALA A 4 -15.47 -15.48 -32.83
N SER A 5 -15.30 -14.87 -34.00
CA SER A 5 -14.57 -13.63 -34.21
C SER A 5 -15.36 -12.45 -33.62
N GLY A 6 -15.23 -12.24 -32.32
CA GLY A 6 -15.71 -11.03 -31.66
C GLY A 6 -15.01 -9.81 -32.28
N ARG A 7 -15.76 -8.98 -33.01
CA ARG A 7 -15.25 -7.76 -33.63
C ARG A 7 -14.79 -6.81 -32.52
N ALA A 8 -13.52 -6.39 -32.57
CA ALA A 8 -12.95 -5.49 -31.56
C ALA A 8 -13.82 -4.23 -31.38
N ALA A 9 -14.03 -3.80 -30.13
CA ALA A 9 -14.83 -2.63 -29.76
C ALA A 9 -14.25 -1.30 -30.29
N GLY A 10 -13.03 -1.34 -30.84
CA GLY A 10 -12.34 -0.23 -31.46
C GLY A 10 -10.82 -0.41 -31.39
N ARG A 11 -10.07 0.60 -31.84
CA ARG A 11 -8.62 0.72 -31.61
C ARG A 11 -8.37 1.79 -30.55
N ALA A 12 -7.42 1.56 -29.65
CA ALA A 12 -7.02 2.52 -28.63
C ALA A 12 -5.49 2.65 -28.57
N LEU A 13 -4.99 3.88 -28.49
CA LEU A 13 -3.59 4.19 -28.25
C LEU A 13 -3.44 4.66 -26.80
N VAL A 14 -2.58 3.98 -26.02
CA VAL A 14 -2.22 4.38 -24.66
C VAL A 14 -0.81 4.95 -24.69
N ILE A 15 -0.65 6.19 -24.22
CA ILE A 15 0.65 6.85 -24.14
C ILE A 15 1.17 6.70 -22.70
N GLY A 16 2.28 5.97 -22.55
CA GLY A 16 2.93 5.68 -21.27
C GLY A 16 2.82 4.21 -20.86
N ALA A 17 3.95 3.62 -20.47
CA ALA A 17 4.06 2.23 -20.02
C ALA A 17 4.33 2.11 -18.50
N GLY A 18 4.01 3.15 -17.74
CA GLY A 18 3.98 3.08 -16.26
C GLY A 18 2.73 2.37 -15.74
N VAL A 19 2.60 2.27 -14.41
CA VAL A 19 1.46 1.59 -13.75
C VAL A 19 0.09 2.04 -14.29
N SER A 20 -0.18 3.35 -14.34
CA SER A 20 -1.46 3.86 -14.84
C SER A 20 -1.71 3.51 -16.31
N GLY A 21 -0.67 3.57 -17.15
CA GLY A 21 -0.78 3.28 -18.58
C GLY A 21 -1.03 1.79 -18.85
N LEU A 22 -0.24 0.91 -18.24
CA LEU A 22 -0.41 -0.54 -18.39
C LEU A 22 -1.72 -1.04 -17.79
N THR A 23 -2.13 -0.53 -16.62
CA THR A 23 -3.44 -0.86 -16.04
C THR A 23 -4.58 -0.38 -16.92
N THR A 24 -4.48 0.82 -17.51
CA THR A 24 -5.48 1.32 -18.47
C THR A 24 -5.54 0.44 -19.73
N ALA A 25 -4.38 0.09 -20.29
CA ALA A 25 -4.29 -0.80 -21.44
C ALA A 25 -4.95 -2.16 -21.16
N LEU A 26 -4.73 -2.73 -19.97
CA LEU A 26 -5.36 -3.98 -19.54
C LEU A 26 -6.89 -3.85 -19.43
N CYS A 27 -7.40 -2.76 -18.83
CA CYS A 27 -8.83 -2.51 -18.73
C CYS A 27 -9.47 -2.37 -20.13
N LEU A 28 -8.85 -1.61 -21.04
CA LEU A 28 -9.33 -1.48 -22.43
C LEU A 28 -9.31 -2.82 -23.18
N ARG A 29 -8.29 -3.66 -22.96
CA ARG A 29 -8.22 -5.01 -23.52
C ARG A 29 -9.35 -5.92 -23.03
N ARG A 30 -9.77 -5.79 -21.76
CA ARG A 30 -10.92 -6.52 -21.20
C ARG A 30 -12.24 -6.10 -21.85
N GLU A 31 -12.34 -4.84 -22.29
CA GLU A 31 -13.45 -4.32 -23.09
C GLU A 31 -13.29 -4.59 -24.60
N SER A 32 -12.44 -5.55 -24.99
CA SER A 32 -12.23 -5.98 -26.38
C SER A 32 -11.70 -4.90 -27.34
N PHE A 33 -11.02 -3.87 -26.85
CA PHE A 33 -10.30 -2.93 -27.71
C PHE A 33 -8.99 -3.55 -28.23
N ALA A 34 -8.62 -3.21 -29.46
CA ALA A 34 -7.26 -3.43 -29.97
C ALA A 34 -6.35 -2.30 -29.47
N VAL A 35 -5.54 -2.59 -28.45
CA VAL A 35 -4.72 -1.60 -27.74
C VAL A 35 -3.28 -1.58 -28.24
N THR A 36 -2.76 -0.39 -28.54
CA THR A 36 -1.34 -0.12 -28.75
C THR A 36 -0.82 0.73 -27.59
N VAL A 37 0.30 0.34 -26.98
CA VAL A 37 0.98 1.15 -25.95
C VAL A 37 2.23 1.77 -26.56
N VAL A 38 2.40 3.09 -26.42
CA VAL A 38 3.59 3.82 -26.86
C VAL A 38 4.17 4.55 -25.66
N ALA A 39 5.46 4.33 -25.39
CA ALA A 39 6.17 4.99 -24.31
C ALA A 39 7.64 5.22 -24.69
N GLU A 40 8.26 6.22 -24.08
CA GLU A 40 9.72 6.45 -24.19
C GLU A 40 10.51 5.29 -23.57
N ARG A 41 10.01 4.71 -22.47
CA ARG A 41 10.64 3.61 -21.73
C ARG A 41 9.63 2.55 -21.35
N TYR A 42 10.08 1.31 -21.30
CA TYR A 42 9.32 0.13 -20.88
C TYR A 42 10.02 -0.55 -19.70
N ALA A 43 9.31 -1.45 -19.01
CA ALA A 43 9.91 -2.27 -17.97
C ALA A 43 11.13 -3.05 -18.50
N PRO A 44 12.23 -3.18 -17.73
CA PRO A 44 12.38 -2.74 -16.33
C PRO A 44 12.79 -1.26 -16.14
N GLY A 45 13.03 -0.49 -17.22
CA GLY A 45 13.58 0.87 -17.20
C GLY A 45 12.59 2.00 -16.81
N ILE A 46 11.47 1.68 -16.16
CA ILE A 46 10.45 2.65 -15.73
C ILE A 46 10.50 2.86 -14.21
N ALA A 47 10.56 4.13 -13.77
CA ALA A 47 10.65 4.46 -12.35
C ALA A 47 9.47 3.95 -11.51
N SER A 48 8.26 3.89 -12.09
CA SER A 48 7.04 3.46 -11.41
C SER A 48 6.87 1.94 -11.25
N ALA A 49 7.68 1.13 -11.96
CA ALA A 49 7.71 -0.34 -11.78
C ALA A 49 9.11 -0.85 -11.39
N GLY A 50 10.04 0.07 -11.08
CA GLY A 50 11.38 -0.28 -10.61
C GLY A 50 11.38 -0.71 -9.14
N ALA A 51 12.37 -1.50 -8.77
CA ALA A 51 12.57 -2.02 -7.41
C ALA A 51 12.63 -0.94 -6.31
N GLY A 52 12.89 0.33 -6.67
CA GLY A 52 12.92 1.46 -5.73
C GLY A 52 11.56 2.04 -5.34
N ALA A 53 10.45 1.60 -5.93
CA ALA A 53 9.14 2.21 -5.68
C ALA A 53 8.52 1.86 -4.31
N GLY A 54 8.98 0.78 -3.65
CA GLY A 54 8.52 0.39 -2.29
C GLY A 54 7.00 0.27 -2.11
N ALA A 55 6.25 0.10 -3.20
CA ALA A 55 4.83 0.41 -3.26
C ALA A 55 4.01 -0.41 -2.25
N LEU A 56 3.37 0.30 -1.32
CA LEU A 56 2.43 -0.25 -0.35
C LEU A 56 1.05 0.33 -0.63
N TRP A 57 0.03 -0.53 -0.67
CA TRP A 57 -1.35 -0.04 -0.63
C TRP A 57 -1.66 0.54 0.75
N GLN A 58 -2.18 1.75 0.81
CA GLN A 58 -2.43 2.47 2.07
C GLN A 58 -3.87 2.99 2.15
N TRP A 59 -4.41 2.95 3.36
CA TRP A 59 -5.73 3.46 3.70
C TRP A 59 -5.67 4.31 4.98
N PRO A 60 -6.42 5.43 5.05
CA PRO A 60 -7.11 6.09 3.94
C PRO A 60 -6.10 6.59 2.87
N PRO A 61 -6.53 6.84 1.61
CA PRO A 61 -5.63 7.15 0.48
C PRO A 61 -4.85 8.49 0.61
N ALA A 62 -5.01 9.20 1.72
CA ALA A 62 -4.58 10.58 1.95
C ALA A 62 -3.06 10.77 2.20
N GLY A 63 -2.22 9.86 1.69
CA GLY A 63 -0.77 10.01 1.65
C GLY A 63 -0.23 10.46 0.29
N CYS A 64 -0.94 10.17 -0.81
CA CYS A 64 -0.43 10.36 -2.18
C CYS A 64 -1.04 11.54 -2.94
N GLY A 65 -1.86 12.36 -2.29
CA GLY A 65 -2.43 13.57 -2.89
C GLY A 65 -2.93 14.52 -1.81
N ARG A 66 -2.57 15.81 -1.92
CA ARG A 66 -3.30 16.88 -1.25
C ARG A 66 -4.68 16.95 -1.89
N HIS A 67 -5.64 16.23 -1.33
CA HIS A 67 -7.02 16.34 -1.77
C HIS A 67 -7.62 17.58 -1.10
N ASN A 68 -7.57 18.70 -1.82
CA ASN A 68 -8.12 19.98 -1.35
C ASN A 68 -9.64 20.08 -1.54
N ASP A 69 -10.29 19.05 -2.09
CA ASP A 69 -11.73 18.99 -2.35
C ASP A 69 -12.32 17.62 -1.98
N SER A 70 -13.52 17.66 -1.38
CA SER A 70 -14.31 16.51 -0.94
C SER A 70 -14.63 15.51 -2.07
N THR A 71 -14.93 16.01 -3.27
CA THR A 71 -15.22 15.15 -4.44
C THR A 71 -14.00 14.33 -4.87
N SER A 72 -12.80 14.92 -4.78
CA SER A 72 -11.54 14.23 -5.06
C SER A 72 -11.30 13.10 -4.06
N LEU A 73 -11.55 13.34 -2.77
CA LEU A 73 -11.41 12.34 -1.71
C LEU A 73 -12.33 11.13 -1.94
N ASP A 74 -13.59 11.35 -2.29
CA ASP A 74 -14.55 10.25 -2.45
C ASP A 74 -14.23 9.39 -3.67
N ARG A 75 -13.80 9.99 -4.79
CA ARG A 75 -13.30 9.24 -5.94
C ARG A 75 -12.05 8.44 -5.59
N SER A 76 -11.10 9.05 -4.88
CA SER A 76 -9.87 8.38 -4.48
C SER A 76 -10.12 7.24 -3.51
N ARG A 77 -11.07 7.36 -2.58
CA ARG A 77 -11.51 6.24 -1.73
C ARG A 77 -12.05 5.08 -2.56
N LYS A 78 -12.94 5.37 -3.52
CA LYS A 78 -13.50 4.34 -4.41
C LYS A 78 -12.40 3.64 -5.21
N TRP A 79 -11.50 4.39 -5.85
CA TRP A 79 -10.40 3.81 -6.62
C TRP A 79 -9.45 2.99 -5.75
N CYS A 80 -9.13 3.47 -4.54
CA CYS A 80 -8.28 2.77 -3.59
C CYS A 80 -8.86 1.40 -3.22
N MET A 81 -10.17 1.32 -2.96
CA MET A 81 -10.83 0.04 -2.65
C MET A 81 -10.98 -0.88 -3.85
N VAL A 82 -11.18 -0.34 -5.06
CA VAL A 82 -11.14 -1.15 -6.29
C VAL A 82 -9.75 -1.77 -6.46
N SER A 83 -8.69 -0.98 -6.31
CA SER A 83 -7.31 -1.47 -6.38
C SER A 83 -7.00 -2.48 -5.28
N HIS A 84 -7.48 -2.26 -4.05
CA HIS A 84 -7.32 -3.22 -2.96
C HIS A 84 -7.86 -4.60 -3.35
N ARG A 85 -9.11 -4.66 -3.83
CA ARG A 85 -9.73 -5.91 -4.26
C ARG A 85 -8.92 -6.59 -5.36
N THR A 86 -8.56 -5.84 -6.41
CA THR A 86 -7.76 -6.40 -7.51
C THR A 86 -6.40 -6.90 -7.04
N PHE A 87 -5.72 -6.21 -6.12
CA PHE A 87 -4.46 -6.67 -5.58
C PHE A 87 -4.61 -7.87 -4.65
N THR A 88 -5.70 -7.98 -3.90
CA THR A 88 -6.01 -9.19 -3.12
C THR A 88 -6.15 -10.41 -4.05
N GLU A 89 -6.94 -10.28 -5.12
CA GLU A 89 -7.10 -11.34 -6.14
C GLU A 89 -5.74 -11.69 -6.80
N LEU A 90 -4.97 -10.70 -7.23
CA LEU A 90 -3.65 -10.93 -7.82
C LEU A 90 -2.65 -11.55 -6.84
N SER A 91 -2.82 -11.35 -5.54
CA SER A 91 -1.93 -11.93 -4.53
C SER A 91 -2.07 -13.45 -4.39
N GLU A 92 -3.14 -14.03 -4.94
CA GLU A 92 -3.36 -15.48 -5.00
C GLU A 92 -2.44 -16.17 -6.01
N ASP A 93 -1.99 -15.44 -7.05
CA ASP A 93 -1.01 -15.95 -8.02
C ASP A 93 0.42 -15.53 -7.62
N PRO A 94 1.32 -16.49 -7.32
CA PRO A 94 2.68 -16.18 -6.93
C PRO A 94 3.49 -15.44 -8.00
N ASN A 95 3.11 -15.51 -9.28
CA ASN A 95 3.83 -14.91 -10.41
C ASN A 95 3.57 -13.41 -10.61
N THR A 96 2.60 -12.82 -9.90
CA THR A 96 2.23 -11.40 -10.06
C THR A 96 3.17 -10.43 -9.33
N GLY A 97 3.99 -10.95 -8.41
CA GLY A 97 4.82 -10.13 -7.53
C GLY A 97 4.05 -9.42 -6.40
N ILE A 98 2.73 -9.60 -6.29
CA ILE A 98 1.90 -8.99 -5.24
C ILE A 98 1.78 -9.95 -4.06
N ARG A 99 1.92 -9.43 -2.83
CA ARG A 99 1.80 -10.21 -1.59
C ARG A 99 1.04 -9.41 -0.54
N THR A 100 0.09 -10.07 0.12
CA THR A 100 -0.61 -9.52 1.28
C THR A 100 0.24 -9.71 2.54
N ARG A 101 0.41 -8.66 3.33
CA ARG A 101 1.13 -8.68 4.62
C ARG A 101 0.41 -7.82 5.65
N PRO A 102 0.45 -8.18 6.95
CA PRO A 102 -0.04 -7.29 7.99
C PRO A 102 0.73 -5.96 7.98
N ALA A 103 0.00 -4.85 8.04
CA ALA A 103 0.57 -3.53 8.30
C ALA A 103 0.33 -3.16 9.77
N VAL A 104 1.41 -2.86 10.51
CA VAL A 104 1.34 -2.50 11.93
C VAL A 104 1.84 -1.07 12.09
N PHE A 105 1.03 -0.24 12.74
CA PHE A 105 1.33 1.17 12.99
C PHE A 105 1.55 1.37 14.49
N TYR A 106 2.69 1.99 14.84
CA TYR A 106 3.04 2.35 16.21
C TYR A 106 3.08 3.87 16.33
N PHE A 107 2.56 4.41 17.44
CA PHE A 107 2.50 5.85 17.68
C PHE A 107 3.31 6.19 18.92
N ARG A 108 4.03 7.33 18.87
CA ARG A 108 4.82 7.82 20.02
C ARG A 108 3.95 8.33 21.16
N ARG A 109 2.70 8.68 20.88
CA ARG A 109 1.69 9.14 21.83
C ARG A 109 0.40 8.36 21.58
N PRO A 110 -0.48 8.23 22.58
CA PRO A 110 -1.80 7.65 22.39
C PRO A 110 -2.51 8.28 21.19
N VAL A 111 -3.03 7.44 20.30
CA VAL A 111 -3.59 7.87 19.01
C VAL A 111 -4.75 8.88 19.15
N HIS A 112 -5.46 8.87 20.28
CA HIS A 112 -6.57 9.79 20.55
C HIS A 112 -6.11 11.23 20.85
N GLU A 113 -4.81 11.44 21.12
CA GLU A 113 -4.24 12.78 21.32
C GLU A 113 -3.92 13.48 20.00
N ASP A 114 -3.89 12.77 18.87
CA ASP A 114 -3.66 13.33 17.54
C ASP A 114 -4.91 13.17 16.67
N ALA A 115 -5.61 14.27 16.39
CA ALA A 115 -6.85 14.25 15.61
C ALA A 115 -6.69 13.65 14.20
N ARG A 116 -5.52 13.82 13.57
CA ARG A 116 -5.25 13.31 12.22
C ARG A 116 -5.02 11.80 12.25
N GLU A 117 -4.24 11.31 13.21
CA GLU A 117 -3.99 9.87 13.36
C GLU A 117 -5.23 9.14 13.87
N LEU A 118 -6.00 9.75 14.79
CA LEU A 118 -7.31 9.24 15.22
C LEU A 118 -8.28 9.12 14.04
N PHE A 119 -8.33 10.12 13.17
CA PHE A 119 -9.13 10.05 11.95
C PHE A 119 -8.70 8.88 11.06
N LYS A 120 -7.40 8.73 10.78
CA LYS A 120 -6.89 7.61 9.97
C LYS A 120 -7.23 6.26 10.60
N MET A 121 -7.06 6.11 11.92
CA MET A 121 -7.39 4.87 12.63
C MET A 121 -8.88 4.54 12.51
N ARG A 122 -9.77 5.53 12.65
CA ARG A 122 -11.22 5.37 12.47
C ARG A 122 -11.61 5.02 11.03
N GLU A 123 -10.87 5.49 10.04
CA GLU A 123 -11.08 5.06 8.67
C GLU A 123 -10.60 3.60 8.47
N SER A 124 -9.47 3.23 9.06
CA SER A 124 -8.91 1.87 9.01
C SER A 124 -9.73 0.85 9.78
N SER A 125 -10.50 1.25 10.80
CA SER A 125 -11.39 0.35 11.53
C SER A 125 -12.54 -0.19 10.69
N ARG A 126 -12.73 0.32 9.47
CA ARG A 126 -13.67 -0.19 8.46
C ARG A 126 -13.09 -1.34 7.64
N LEU A 127 -11.78 -1.58 7.71
CA LEU A 127 -11.13 -2.65 6.96
C LEU A 127 -11.28 -4.00 7.69
N PRO A 128 -11.37 -5.11 6.94
CA PRO A 128 -11.36 -6.44 7.54
C PRO A 128 -10.05 -6.68 8.29
N GLN A 129 -10.11 -7.41 9.40
CA GLN A 129 -8.97 -7.76 10.26
C GLN A 129 -8.29 -6.58 10.97
N PHE A 130 -8.91 -5.40 11.00
CA PHE A 130 -8.43 -4.29 11.82
C PHE A 130 -8.36 -4.71 13.30
N ARG A 131 -7.24 -4.40 13.95
CA ARG A 131 -7.01 -4.59 15.37
C ARG A 131 -6.44 -3.30 15.96
N HIS A 132 -6.92 -2.93 17.14
CA HIS A 132 -6.39 -1.81 17.91
C HIS A 132 -6.20 -2.26 19.36
N ASP A 133 -5.01 -1.99 19.88
CA ASP A 133 -4.62 -2.31 21.24
C ASP A 133 -4.21 -1.01 21.97
N PRO A 134 -5.17 -0.31 22.61
CA PRO A 134 -4.90 0.98 23.25
C PRO A 134 -4.10 0.85 24.55
N GLY A 135 -4.00 -0.35 25.13
CA GLY A 135 -3.38 -0.57 26.44
C GLY A 135 -1.94 -1.09 26.37
N THR A 136 -1.47 -1.47 25.18
CA THR A 136 -0.13 -2.02 25.02
C THR A 136 0.93 -0.94 25.04
N ARG A 137 1.87 -1.05 25.98
CA ARG A 137 3.11 -0.28 26.00
C ARG A 137 4.08 -0.88 24.97
N ILE A 138 4.58 -0.05 24.06
CA ILE A 138 5.53 -0.46 23.02
C ILE A 138 6.94 -0.07 23.47
N ILE A 139 7.81 -1.06 23.62
CA ILE A 139 9.22 -0.85 23.98
C ILE A 139 10.06 -1.04 22.72
N HIS A 140 10.77 0.01 22.30
CA HIS A 140 11.70 -0.05 21.17
C HIS A 140 13.14 -0.05 21.71
N ASN A 141 13.71 -1.24 21.86
CA ASN A 141 15.13 -1.44 22.21
C ASN A 141 15.82 -2.22 21.08
N TYR A 142 16.12 -1.53 19.97
CA TYR A 142 16.67 -2.15 18.78
C TYR A 142 17.99 -1.49 18.35
N GLY A 143 18.94 -2.34 17.95
CA GLY A 143 20.16 -1.92 17.26
C GLY A 143 21.38 -1.83 18.17
N HIS A 144 22.36 -2.69 17.92
CA HIS A 144 23.74 -2.58 18.42
C HIS A 144 24.75 -3.18 17.43
N GLY A 145 24.33 -3.43 16.19
CA GLY A 145 25.11 -4.17 15.19
C GLY A 145 25.63 -5.50 15.74
N GLY A 146 26.88 -5.84 15.41
CA GLY A 146 27.56 -7.03 15.95
C GLY A 146 27.84 -6.99 17.46
N SER A 147 27.78 -5.81 18.09
CA SER A 147 28.00 -5.65 19.54
C SER A 147 26.77 -5.99 20.37
N GLY A 148 25.64 -6.33 19.75
CA GLY A 148 24.39 -6.62 20.46
C GLY A 148 24.51 -7.74 21.47
N PHE A 149 25.30 -8.77 21.20
CA PHE A 149 25.57 -9.85 22.17
C PHE A 149 26.19 -9.29 23.47
N THR A 150 27.24 -8.48 23.35
CA THR A 150 27.95 -7.85 24.48
C THR A 150 27.10 -6.87 25.28
N LEU A 151 26.23 -6.10 24.61
CA LEU A 151 25.49 -4.98 25.23
C LEU A 151 24.05 -5.32 25.64
N SER A 152 23.53 -6.49 25.22
CA SER A 152 22.11 -6.86 25.33
C SER A 152 21.50 -6.73 26.73
N TRP A 153 22.18 -7.23 27.77
CA TRP A 153 21.65 -7.18 29.13
C TRP A 153 21.59 -5.76 29.68
N GLY A 154 22.67 -4.99 29.54
CA GLY A 154 22.73 -3.61 30.04
C GLY A 154 21.66 -2.73 29.39
N CYS A 155 21.52 -2.78 28.06
CA CYS A 155 20.48 -1.98 27.39
C CYS A 155 19.06 -2.46 27.72
N ALA A 156 18.85 -3.76 27.94
CA ALA A 156 17.55 -4.29 28.34
C ALA A 156 17.17 -3.87 29.76
N GLU A 157 18.11 -3.87 30.72
CA GLU A 157 17.89 -3.40 32.08
C GLU A 157 17.54 -1.91 32.13
N GLU A 158 18.28 -1.08 31.39
CA GLU A 158 17.95 0.35 31.27
C GLU A 158 16.56 0.58 30.67
N ALA A 159 16.22 -0.12 29.58
CA ALA A 159 14.91 -0.03 28.96
C ALA A 159 13.78 -0.48 29.91
N ALA A 160 14.00 -1.55 30.69
CA ALA A 160 13.05 -2.02 31.70
C ALA A 160 12.88 -1.00 32.83
N GLY A 161 13.97 -0.37 33.29
CA GLY A 161 13.93 0.70 34.29
C GLY A 161 13.12 1.90 33.83
N LEU A 162 13.31 2.34 32.58
CA LEU A 162 12.50 3.40 31.96
C LEU A 162 11.02 3.02 31.85
N ALA A 163 10.73 1.77 31.44
CA ALA A 163 9.35 1.30 31.32
C ALA A 163 8.64 1.25 32.68
N ALA A 164 9.34 0.88 33.74
CA ALA A 164 8.80 0.83 35.11
C ALA A 164 8.42 2.22 35.65
N GLN A 165 9.07 3.30 35.20
CA GLN A 165 8.70 4.68 35.58
C GLN A 165 7.38 5.15 34.96
N LEU A 166 6.87 4.44 33.95
CA LEU A 166 5.61 4.72 33.26
C LEU A 166 4.45 3.82 33.74
N ALA A 167 4.71 2.97 34.76
CA ALA A 167 3.73 2.06 35.36
C ALA A 167 2.80 2.82 36.33
#